data_AF-A0A0F9D1I5-F1
#
_entry.id   AF-A0A0F9D1I5-F1
#
_cell.length_a   1.000
_cell.length_b   1.000
_cell.length_c   1.000
_cell.angle_alpha   90.00
_cell.angle_beta   90.00
_cell.angle_gamma   90.00
#
_symmetry.space_group_name_H-M   'P 1'
#
loop_
_entity.id
_entity.type
_entity.pdbx_description
1 polymer ?
#
loop_
_entity_poly.entity_id
_entity_poly.type
_entity_poly.pdbx_seq_one_letter_code
_entity_poly.pdbx_strand_id
1 'polypeptide(L)' 'MEILEEKVLLWLESARFVKSKPGVYVLYDKKLNVLYIGSSDNLQKEFAKYVDTNFENDACKQKTHT' A
#
# COMPACT_ATOMS: atom_id res chain seq x y z
N MET A 1 -9.09 -0.46 17.93
CA MET A 1 -8.74 0.27 16.70
C MET A 1 -9.84 -0.03 15.71
N GLU A 2 -10.82 0.87 15.57
CA GLU A 2 -11.81 0.76 14.51
C GLU A 2 -11.07 0.97 13.20
N ILE A 3 -10.76 -0.13 12.50
CA ILE A 3 -10.40 -0.04 11.10
C ILE A 3 -11.68 0.47 10.45
N LEU A 4 -11.71 1.74 10.06
CA LEU A 4 -12.84 2.27 9.30
C LEU A 4 -13.15 1.24 8.22
N GLU A 5 -14.38 0.76 8.17
CA GLU A 5 -14.91 -0.11 7.11
C GLU A 5 -14.75 0.51 5.69
N GLU A 6 -14.17 1.70 5.62
CA GLU A 6 -13.85 2.47 4.45
C GLU A 6 -12.69 1.86 3.64
N LYS A 7 -13.09 1.00 2.71
CA LYS A 7 -12.42 0.77 1.42
C LYS A 7 -10.95 0.38 1.54
N VAL A 8 -10.71 -0.85 1.98
CA VAL A 8 -9.48 -1.55 1.62
C VAL A 8 -9.44 -1.68 0.10
N LEU A 9 -8.63 -0.84 -0.55
CA LEU A 9 -8.45 -0.89 -1.99
C LEU A 9 -7.50 -2.04 -2.32
N LEU A 10 -7.97 -3.00 -3.13
CA LEU A 10 -7.11 -4.06 -3.62
C LEU A 10 -5.91 -3.43 -4.33
N TRP A 11 -4.70 -3.84 -3.96
CA TRP A 11 -3.46 -3.35 -4.57
C TRP A 11 -3.40 -3.82 -6.04
N LEU A 12 -3.85 -2.93 -6.93
CA LEU A 12 -3.93 -3.10 -8.38
C LEU A 12 -3.53 -1.76 -9.05
N GLU A 13 -3.85 -1.58 -10.33
CA GLU A 13 -3.72 -0.28 -11.02
C GLU A 13 -4.43 0.88 -10.29
N SER A 14 -5.40 0.57 -9.43
CA SER A 14 -6.02 1.50 -8.46
C SER A 14 -4.99 2.34 -7.68
N ALA A 15 -3.84 1.75 -7.33
CA ALA A 15 -2.76 2.45 -6.63
C ALA A 15 -2.13 3.57 -7.46
N ARG A 16 -2.18 3.50 -8.80
CA ARG A 16 -1.72 4.56 -9.71
C ARG A 16 -2.60 5.82 -9.64
N PHE A 17 -3.85 5.69 -9.16
CA PHE A 17 -4.82 6.78 -9.04
C PHE A 17 -4.88 7.43 -7.66
N VAL A 18 -3.97 7.05 -6.74
CA VAL A 18 -3.85 7.75 -5.46
C VAL A 18 -3.50 9.22 -5.69
N LYS A 19 -4.15 10.11 -4.94
CA LYS A 19 -3.92 11.56 -5.08
C LYS A 19 -2.50 11.93 -4.63
N SER A 20 -1.89 12.87 -5.34
CA SER A 20 -0.64 13.53 -4.93
C SER A 20 -0.87 14.33 -3.65
N LYS A 21 -0.51 13.76 -2.49
CA LYS A 21 -0.58 14.41 -1.18
C LYS A 21 0.35 13.70 -0.17
N PRO A 22 0.80 14.40 0.87
CA PRO A 22 1.46 13.76 2.00
C PRO A 22 0.47 12.90 2.81
N GLY A 23 0.97 11.86 3.47
CA GLY A 23 0.18 11.07 4.40
C GLY A 23 0.83 9.79 4.91
N VAL A 24 0.13 9.14 5.84
CA VAL A 24 0.44 7.81 6.37
C VAL A 24 -0.41 6.78 5.63
N TYR A 25 0.15 5.61 5.37
CA TYR A 25 -0.52 4.49 4.74
C TYR A 25 -0.19 3.16 5.43
N VAL A 26 -1.06 2.17 5.24
CA VAL A 26 -0.91 0.82 5.80
C VAL A 26 -1.06 -0.19 4.67
N LEU A 27 -0.12 -1.13 4.59
CA LEU A 27 -0.22 -2.30 3.72
C LEU A 27 -0.72 -3.48 4.53
N TYR A 28 -1.67 -4.22 3.97
CA TYR A 28 -2.28 -5.39 4.60
C TYR A 28 -2.04 -6.64 3.74
N ASP A 29 -1.97 -7.80 4.39
CA ASP A 29 -2.04 -9.09 3.69
C ASP A 29 -3.49 -9.41 3.26
N LYS A 30 -3.69 -10.56 2.60
CA LYS A 30 -5.02 -11.02 2.16
C LYS A 30 -5.99 -11.30 3.32
N LYS A 31 -5.49 -11.49 4.54
CA LYS A 31 -6.25 -11.74 5.77
C LYS A 31 -6.46 -10.45 6.59
N LEU A 32 -6.10 -9.29 6.03
CA LEU A 32 -6.14 -7.98 6.69
C LEU A 32 -5.21 -7.84 7.90
N ASN A 33 -4.16 -8.67 7.99
CA ASN A 33 -3.09 -8.41 8.94
C ASN A 33 -2.21 -7.27 8.42
N VAL A 34 -1.80 -6.36 9.30
CA VAL A 34 -0.86 -5.28 8.97
C VAL A 34 0.49 -5.89 8.60
N LEU A 35 0.97 -5.59 7.39
CA LEU A 35 2.32 -5.93 6.92
C LEU A 35 3.30 -4.79 7.17
N TYR A 36 2.88 -3.56 6.88
CA TYR A 36 3.76 -2.40 6.92
C TYR A 36 2.98 -1.11 7.13
N ILE A 37 3.55 -0.19 7.91
CA ILE A 37 3.06 1.18 8.08
C ILE A 37 4.15 2.12 7.57
N GLY A 38 3.80 3.01 6.65
CA GLY A 38 4.71 3.96 6.06
C GLY A 38 4.12 5.35 5.99
N SER A 39 4.99 6.34 5.80
CA SER A 39 4.61 7.71 5.49
C SER A 39 5.32 8.16 4.22
N SER A 40 4.71 9.09 3.49
CA SER A 40 5.34 9.74 2.35
C SER A 40 4.85 11.17 2.23
N ASP A 41 5.72 12.06 1.76
CA ASP A 41 5.35 13.42 1.39
C ASP A 41 4.54 13.45 0.09
N ASN A 42 4.54 12.35 -0.66
CA ASN A 42 3.75 12.16 -1.88
C ASN A 42 3.32 10.70 -2.07
N LEU A 43 2.10 10.39 -1.62
CA LEU A 43 1.53 9.04 -1.73
C LEU A 43 1.41 8.55 -3.18
N GLN A 44 1.08 9.43 -4.13
CA GLN A 44 0.97 9.03 -5.55
C GLN A 44 2.31 8.52 -6.09
N LYS A 45 3.39 9.27 -5.85
CA LYS A 45 4.74 8.91 -6.30
C LYS A 45 5.21 7.61 -5.65
N GLU A 46 5.00 7.47 -4.33
CA GLU A 46 5.39 6.28 -3.59
C GLU A 46 4.66 5.04 -4.10
N PHE A 47 3.35 5.15 -4.34
CA PHE A 47 2.55 4.00 -4.76
C PHE A 47 2.80 3.63 -6.22
N ALA A 48 3.00 4.61 -7.11
CA ALA A 48 3.44 4.35 -8.48
C ALA A 48 4.76 3.58 -8.50
N LYS A 49 5.75 3.99 -7.68
CA LYS A 49 7.03 3.29 -7.52
C LYS A 49 6.81 1.84 -7.09
N TYR A 50 5.97 1.58 -6.10
CA TYR A 50 5.69 0.20 -5.65
C TYR A 50 4.98 -0.64 -6.70
N VAL A 51 4.12 -0.05 -7.54
CA VAL A 51 3.51 -0.78 -8.67
C VAL A 51 4.57 -1.12 -9.72
N ASP A 52 5.43 -0.18 -10.09
CA ASP A 52 6.42 -0.37 -11.16
C ASP A 52 7.58 -1.28 -10.75
N THR A 53 7.95 -1.26 -9.45
CA THR A 53 9.07 -2.06 -8.91
C THR A 53 8.64 -3.32 -8.18
N ASN A 54 7.33 -3.60 -8.12
CA ASN A 54 6.76 -4.65 -7.28
C ASN A 54 7.26 -4.56 -5.82
N PHE A 55 6.98 -3.42 -5.19
CA PHE A 55 7.44 -3.08 -3.84
C PHE A 55 8.97 -3.16 -3.68
N GLU A 56 9.74 -2.76 -4.70
CA GLU A 56 11.19 -2.78 -4.71
C GLU A 56 11.81 -4.17 -4.44
N ASN A 57 11.04 -5.25 -4.60
CA ASN A 57 11.39 -6.59 -4.14
C ASN A 57 11.71 -6.66 -2.64
N ASP A 58 11.09 -5.80 -1.82
CA ASP A 58 11.19 -5.84 -0.36
C ASP A 58 10.42 -7.06 0.19
N ALA A 59 11.14 -8.03 0.74
CA ALA A 59 10.57 -9.27 1.24
C ALA A 59 9.51 -9.07 2.34
N CYS A 60 9.55 -7.96 3.08
CA CYS A 60 8.57 -7.64 4.11
C CYS A 60 7.29 -6.99 3.56
N LYS A 61 7.29 -6.54 2.31
CA LYS A 61 6.15 -5.82 1.66
C LYS A 61 5.55 -6.59 0.48
N GLN A 62 6.13 -7.72 0.11
CA GLN A 62 5.65 -8.55 -1.00
C GLN A 62 4.35 -9.29 -0.67
N LYS A 63 3.64 -9.70 -1.73
CA LYS A 63 2.54 -10.67 -1.60
C LYS A 63 3.08 -11.93 -0.93
N THR A 64 2.50 -12.29 0.21
CA THR A 64 2.74 -13.60 0.81
C THR A 64 2.33 -14.68 -0.19
N HIS A 65 3.30 -15.44 -0.69
CA HIS A 65 3.01 -16.66 -1.46
C HIS A 65 2.18 -17.58 -0.57
N THR A 66 1.10 -18.11 -1.14
CA THR A 66 0.18 -19.02 -0.45
C THR A 66 0.66 -20.44 -0.68
#